data_AF-A0A920HFK5-F1
#
_entry.id   AF-A0A920HFK5-F1
#
_cell.length_a   1.000
_cell.length_b   1.000
_cell.length_c   1.000
_cell.angle_alpha   90.00
_cell.angle_beta   90.00
_cell.angle_gamma   90.00
#
_symmetry.space_group_name_H-M   'P 1'
#
loop_
_entity.id
_entity.type
_entity.pdbx_description
1 polymer ?
#
loop_
_entity_poly.entity_id
_entity_poly.type
_entity_poly.pdbx_seq_one_letter_code
_entity_poly.pdbx_strand_id
1 'polypeptide(L)'
;MRLRQLTGLEQDKLRNEYDDLVNLIKDLKDILANKNRRMSIIKDELLDIKNSHGDERKSIIEFSGGELSIEDMIPDEKVVLTISHAGYIKELHCPNIKPK
;
A
#
# COMPACT_ATOMS: atom_id res chain seq x y z
N MET A 1 34.79 -40.93 25.40
CA MET A 1 35.52 -40.15 24.36
C MET A 1 36.61 -41.03 23.77
N ARG A 2 36.76 -41.05 22.44
CA ARG A 2 37.80 -41.86 21.78
C ARG A 2 39.14 -41.13 21.85
N LEU A 3 40.24 -41.82 22.13
CA LEU A 3 41.60 -41.27 22.23
C LEU A 3 42.03 -40.43 21.01
N ARG A 4 41.43 -40.65 19.84
CA ARG A 4 41.65 -39.85 18.61
C ARG A 4 41.12 -38.41 18.68
N GLN A 5 40.19 -38.12 19.60
CA GLN A 5 39.58 -36.79 19.78
C GLN A 5 40.42 -35.85 20.66
N LEU A 6 41.53 -36.34 21.22
CA LEU A 6 42.44 -35.59 22.10
C LEU A 6 43.66 -35.03 21.34
N THR A 7 43.62 -34.98 20.01
CA THR A 7 44.64 -34.26 19.24
C THR A 7 44.48 -32.76 19.48
N GLY A 8 45.59 -32.01 19.57
CA GLY A 8 45.55 -30.56 19.85
C GLY A 8 44.63 -29.78 18.91
N LEU A 9 44.56 -30.21 17.64
CA LEU A 9 43.67 -29.65 16.63
C LEU A 9 42.17 -29.77 16.95
N GLU A 10 41.72 -30.85 17.61
CA GLU A 10 40.32 -30.94 18.05
C GLU A 10 40.05 -30.11 19.31
N GLN A 11 41.04 -29.96 20.20
CA GLN A 11 40.91 -29.09 21.37
C GLN A 11 40.85 -27.60 20.98
N ASP A 12 41.67 -27.18 20.01
CA ASP A 12 41.65 -25.80 19.52
C ASP A 12 40.35 -25.47 18.80
N LYS A 13 39.83 -26.40 17.98
CA LYS A 13 38.49 -26.25 17.38
C LYS A 13 37.39 -26.13 18.43
N LEU A 14 37.42 -26.98 19.45
CA LEU A 14 36.41 -26.96 20.51
C LEU A 14 36.45 -25.64 21.31
N ARG A 15 37.64 -25.10 21.55
CA ARG A 15 37.81 -23.78 22.20
C ARG A 15 37.28 -22.66 21.31
N ASN A 16 37.60 -22.67 20.02
CA ASN A 16 37.09 -21.66 19.08
C ASN A 16 35.55 -21.71 18.99
N GLU A 17 34.96 -22.90 18.86
CA GLU A 17 33.51 -23.08 18.84
C GLU A 17 32.85 -22.58 20.13
N TYR A 18 33.49 -22.83 21.28
CA TYR A 18 33.02 -22.31 22.56
C TYR A 18 33.06 -20.79 22.61
N ASP A 19 34.16 -20.17 22.19
CA ASP A 19 34.31 -18.72 22.18
C ASP A 19 33.33 -18.05 21.21
N ASP A 20 33.12 -18.64 20.03
CA ASP A 20 32.13 -18.19 19.05
C ASP A 20 30.69 -18.27 19.60
N LEU A 21 30.35 -19.36 20.29
CA LEU A 21 29.05 -19.51 20.95
C LEU A 21 28.86 -18.49 22.07
N VAL A 22 29.90 -18.22 22.86
CA VAL A 22 29.85 -17.21 23.93
C VAL A 22 29.64 -15.81 23.34
N ASN A 23 30.32 -15.48 22.25
CA ASN A 23 30.13 -14.22 21.52
C ASN A 23 28.71 -14.10 20.96
N LEU A 24 28.20 -15.17 20.33
CA LEU A 24 26.83 -15.21 19.81
C LEU A 24 25.80 -15.01 20.92
N ILE A 25 25.97 -15.67 22.07
CA ILE A 25 25.08 -15.51 23.23
C ILE A 25 25.08 -14.05 23.71
N LYS A 26 26.26 -13.41 23.76
CA LYS A 26 26.39 -12.03 24.19
C LYS A 26 25.67 -11.08 23.23
N ASP A 27 25.85 -11.26 21.92
CA ASP A 27 25.18 -10.46 20.90
C ASP A 27 23.66 -10.63 20.93
N LEU A 28 23.17 -11.87 21.03
CA LEU A 28 21.74 -12.15 21.13
C LEU A 28 21.12 -11.53 22.38
N LYS A 29 21.82 -11.57 23.52
CA LYS A 29 21.36 -10.91 24.75
C LYS A 29 21.31 -9.39 24.59
N ASP A 30 22.29 -8.78 23.91
CA ASP A 30 22.29 -7.35 23.65
C ASP A 30 21.13 -6.93 22.73
N ILE A 31 20.87 -7.72 21.68
CA ILE A 31 19.71 -7.53 20.81
C ILE A 31 18.42 -7.60 21.62
N LEU A 32 18.26 -8.58 22.52
CA LEU A 32 17.06 -8.69 23.34
C LEU A 32 16.89 -7.52 24.32
N ALA A 33 17.98 -6.99 24.88
CA ALA A 33 17.96 -5.89 25.83
C ALA A 33 17.65 -4.53 25.18
N ASN A 34 18.15 -4.28 23.96
CA ASN A 34 18.05 -2.97 23.32
C ASN A 34 16.91 -2.90 22.29
N LYS A 35 15.81 -2.23 22.66
CA LYS A 35 14.64 -2.04 21.79
C LYS A 35 14.96 -1.34 20.46
N ASN A 36 15.87 -0.35 20.46
CA ASN A 36 16.22 0.39 19.24
C ASN A 36 16.94 -0.52 18.25
N ARG A 37 17.90 -1.32 18.74
CA ARG A 37 18.64 -2.30 17.92
C ARG A 37 17.70 -3.32 17.27
N ARG A 38 16.72 -3.85 18.03
CA ARG A 38 15.69 -4.75 17.45
C ARG A 38 14.90 -4.09 16.34
N MET A 39 14.47 -2.85 16.56
CA MET A 39 13.66 -2.14 15.57
C MET A 39 14.45 -1.84 14.30
N SER A 40 15.74 -1.52 14.42
CA SER A 40 16.64 -1.39 13.27
C SER A 40 16.74 -2.70 12.49
N ILE A 41 17.04 -3.83 13.16
CA ILE A 41 17.14 -5.14 12.51
C ILE A 41 15.84 -5.49 11.78
N ILE A 42 14.68 -5.34 12.43
CA ILE A 42 13.37 -5.60 11.80
C ILE A 42 13.15 -4.72 10.57
N LYS A 43 13.53 -3.44 10.64
CA LYS A 43 13.36 -2.52 9.51
C LYS A 43 14.22 -2.92 8.33
N ASP A 44 15.46 -3.31 8.59
CA ASP A 44 16.41 -3.72 7.56
C ASP A 44 15.94 -5.03 6.90
N GLU A 45 15.52 -6.02 7.69
CA GLU A 45 14.92 -7.27 7.18
C GLU A 45 13.66 -7.03 6.34
N LEU A 46 12.77 -6.13 6.78
CA LEU A 46 11.57 -5.77 6.02
C LEU A 46 11.90 -5.07 4.69
N LEU A 47 12.96 -4.25 4.67
CA LEU A 47 13.44 -3.62 3.44
C LEU A 47 14.01 -4.67 2.48
N ASP A 48 14.77 -5.64 2.98
CA ASP A 48 15.32 -6.73 2.18
C ASP A 48 14.22 -7.61 1.58
N ILE A 49 13.17 -7.91 2.35
CA ILE A 49 11.98 -8.63 1.87
C ILE A 49 11.27 -7.81 0.79
N LYS A 50 11.06 -6.51 1.02
CA LYS A 50 10.43 -5.61 0.03
C LYS A 50 11.25 -5.56 -1.27
N ASN A 51 12.57 -5.55 -1.20
CA ASN A 51 13.43 -5.53 -2.37
C ASN A 51 13.44 -6.87 -3.11
N SER A 52 13.39 -7.98 -2.37
CA SER A 52 13.44 -9.34 -2.93
C SER A 52 12.11 -9.81 -3.51
N HIS A 53 10.98 -9.34 -2.95
CA HIS A 53 9.63 -9.83 -3.27
C HIS A 53 8.64 -8.70 -3.62
N GLY A 54 9.12 -7.48 -3.83
CA GLY A 54 8.29 -6.36 -4.25
C GLY A 54 7.82 -6.52 -5.70
N ASP A 55 6.51 -6.46 -5.91
CA ASP A 55 5.88 -6.37 -7.23
C ASP A 55 5.32 -4.96 -7.43
N GLU A 56 5.22 -4.52 -8.67
CA GLU A 56 4.62 -3.24 -8.99
C GLU A 56 3.12 -3.26 -8.69
N ARG A 57 2.57 -2.06 -8.43
CA ARG A 57 1.15 -1.92 -8.16
C ARG A 57 0.35 -2.23 -9.43
N LYS A 58 -0.40 -3.32 -9.41
CA LYS A 58 -1.20 -3.78 -10.55
C LYS A 58 -2.44 -2.94 -10.85
N SER A 59 -2.97 -2.23 -9.85
CA SER A 59 -4.21 -1.45 -9.97
C SER A 59 -3.95 0.05 -9.90
N ILE A 60 -4.58 0.78 -10.81
CA ILE A 60 -4.56 2.24 -10.82
C ILE A 60 -5.76 2.72 -9.98
N ILE A 61 -5.53 3.69 -9.09
CA ILE A 61 -6.62 4.36 -8.38
C ILE A 61 -7.02 5.55 -9.26
N GLU A 62 -8.14 5.43 -9.96
CA GLU A 62 -8.74 6.56 -10.66
C GLU A 62 -9.61 7.34 -9.67
N PHE A 63 -9.18 8.58 -9.38
CA PHE A 63 -9.96 9.53 -8.58
C PHE A 63 -11.13 10.15 -9.37
N SER A 64 -11.25 9.81 -10.66
CA SER A 64 -12.27 10.27 -11.62
C SER A 64 -13.65 9.64 -11.40
N GLY A 65 -13.95 9.19 -10.18
CA GLY A 65 -15.26 8.65 -9.79
C GLY A 65 -16.29 9.77 -9.68
N GLY A 66 -16.60 10.39 -10.82
CA GLY A 66 -17.80 11.19 -11.08
C GLY A 66 -17.92 12.49 -10.30
N GLU A 67 -17.57 13.61 -10.95
CA GLU A 67 -18.50 14.76 -10.92
C GLU A 67 -19.75 14.37 -11.73
N LEU A 68 -20.48 13.36 -11.26
CA LEU A 68 -21.85 13.15 -11.69
C LEU A 68 -22.67 13.96 -10.69
N SER A 69 -23.04 15.18 -11.08
CA SER A 69 -23.98 15.93 -10.27
C SER A 69 -25.32 15.18 -10.31
N ILE A 70 -26.10 15.24 -9.24
CA ILE A 70 -27.49 14.72 -9.26
C ILE A 70 -28.30 15.34 -10.40
N GLU A 71 -27.88 16.53 -10.86
CA GLU A 71 -28.43 17.25 -12.00
C GLU A 71 -28.27 16.50 -13.34
N ASP A 72 -27.19 15.75 -13.55
CA ASP A 72 -26.95 14.98 -14.78
C ASP A 72 -27.84 13.73 -14.89
N MET A 73 -28.54 13.36 -13.80
CA MET A 73 -29.56 12.32 -13.80
C MET A 73 -30.95 12.84 -14.18
N ILE A 74 -31.11 14.16 -14.36
CA ILE A 74 -32.37 14.76 -14.79
C ILE A 74 -32.46 14.66 -16.33
N PRO A 75 -33.53 14.07 -16.90
CA PRO A 75 -33.67 13.96 -18.34
C PRO A 75 -33.83 15.34 -19.00
N ASP A 76 -33.06 15.60 -20.06
CA ASP A 76 -33.19 16.81 -20.88
C ASP A 76 -34.51 16.82 -21.67
N GLU A 77 -35.45 17.68 -21.29
CA GLU A 77 -36.69 17.91 -22.04
C GLU A 77 -36.59 19.15 -22.94
N LYS A 78 -36.87 18.98 -24.25
CA LYS A 78 -36.94 20.11 -25.19
C LYS A 78 -38.22 20.90 -24.98
N VAL A 79 -38.12 22.02 -24.26
CA VAL A 79 -39.23 22.95 -23.99
C VAL A 79 -39.08 24.26 -24.79
N VAL A 80 -40.21 24.85 -25.16
CA VAL A 80 -40.26 26.21 -25.73
C VAL A 80 -40.84 27.16 -24.68
N LEU A 81 -40.08 28.21 -24.37
CA LEU A 81 -40.52 29.31 -23.49
C LEU A 81 -41.17 30.40 -24.34
N THR A 82 -42.44 30.71 -24.08
CA THR A 82 -43.14 31.80 -24.76
C THR A 82 -43.47 32.91 -23.79
N ILE A 83 -43.11 34.15 -24.15
CA ILE A 83 -43.40 35.37 -23.37
C ILE A 83 -44.48 36.16 -24.12
N SER A 84 -45.60 36.42 -23.45
CA SER A 84 -46.68 37.25 -23.99
C SER A 84 -46.43 38.75 -23.72
N HIS A 85 -47.04 39.63 -24.50
CA HIS A 85 -46.98 41.09 -24.29
C HIS A 85 -47.52 41.55 -22.92
N ALA A 86 -48.38 40.75 -22.28
CA ALA A 86 -48.92 41.00 -20.95
C ALA A 86 -48.04 40.40 -19.82
N GLY A 87 -46.86 39.88 -20.14
CA GLY A 87 -45.88 39.39 -19.15
C GLY A 87 -46.05 37.93 -18.71
N TYR A 88 -46.98 37.17 -19.29
CA TYR A 88 -47.10 35.74 -18.97
C TYR A 88 -45.96 34.93 -19.60
N ILE A 89 -45.35 34.07 -18.79
CA ILE A 89 -44.34 33.08 -19.19
C ILE A 89 -45.02 31.70 -19.19
N LYS A 90 -44.95 30.99 -20.30
CA LYS A 90 -45.50 29.62 -20.42
C LYS A 90 -44.47 28.67 -21.03
N GLU A 91 -44.31 27.51 -20.39
CA GLU A 91 -43.55 26.37 -20.89
C GLU A 91 -44.46 25.45 -21.72
N LEU A 92 -43.97 25.02 -22.89
CA LEU A 92 -44.65 24.06 -23.76
C LEU A 92 -43.68 22.95 -24.16
N HIS A 93 -44.01 21.70 -23.83
CA HIS A 93 -43.31 20.50 -24.33
C HIS A 93 -43.44 20.41 -25.84
N CYS A 94 -42.36 20.05 -26.54
CA CYS A 94 -42.34 20.07 -28.01
C CYS A 94 -42.43 18.65 -28.61
N PRO A 95 -43.63 18.23 -29.10
CA PRO A 95 -43.71 17.12 -30.04
C PRO A 95 -43.94 17.56 -31.50
N ASN A 96 -44.47 18.76 -31.79
CA ASN A 96 -44.96 19.09 -33.15
C ASN A 96 -45.12 20.60 -33.48
N ILE A 97 -44.20 21.47 -33.06
CA ILE A 97 -44.23 22.87 -33.52
C ILE A 97 -43.55 22.94 -34.89
N LYS A 98 -44.35 22.98 -35.97
CA LYS A 98 -43.84 23.30 -37.31
C LYS A 98 -43.42 24.77 -37.35
N PRO A 99 -42.19 25.10 -37.78
CA PRO A 99 -41.85 26.49 -38.06
C PRO A 99 -42.76 27.00 -39.18
N LYS A 100 -43.42 28.13 -38.96
CA LYS A 100 -44.06 28.90 -40.03
C LYS A 100 -43.01 29.72 -40.76
#